data_AF-A0A3N1XJN4-F1
#
_entry.id   AF-A0A3N1XJN4-F1
#
_cell.length_a   1.000
_cell.length_b   1.000
_cell.length_c   1.000
_cell.angle_alpha   90.00
_cell.angle_beta   90.00
_cell.angle_gamma   90.00
#
_symmetry.space_group_name_H-M   'P 1'
#
loop_
_entity.id
_entity.type
_entity.pdbx_description
1 polymer ?
#
loop_
_entity_poly.entity_id
_entity_poly.type
_entity_poly.pdbx_seq_one_letter_code
_entity_poly.pdbx_strand_id
1 'polypeptide(L)'
;MKAGMNKQSLEDIVDTSITQTLRRSIHTSFTTFITVFLLYVLGVESIKDFAFPLMTGIVFGAYSSICIAGTLWYLLKTRFIKKKIR
;
A
#
# COMPACT_ATOMS: atom_id res chain seq x y z
N MET A 1 -21.26 -21.90 -24.20
CA MET A 1 -21.16 -20.53 -24.75
C MET A 1 -20.62 -19.62 -23.64
N LYS A 2 -19.49 -18.94 -23.68
CA LYS A 2 -18.49 -18.62 -24.71
C LYS A 2 -17.12 -19.09 -24.21
N ALA A 3 -16.44 -19.89 -25.01
CA ALA A 3 -14.99 -19.92 -25.02
C ALA A 3 -14.52 -18.54 -25.48
N GLY A 4 -13.67 -17.92 -24.68
CA GLY A 4 -13.10 -16.60 -24.97
C GLY A 4 -11.84 -16.43 -24.15
N MET A 5 -10.76 -17.08 -24.58
CA MET A 5 -9.39 -16.67 -24.25
C MET A 5 -9.20 -15.25 -24.80
N ASN A 6 -9.70 -14.26 -24.07
CA ASN A 6 -9.35 -12.88 -24.35
C ASN A 6 -8.06 -12.61 -23.59
N LYS A 7 -7.09 -12.04 -24.27
CA LYS A 7 -5.92 -11.42 -23.62
C LYS A 7 -6.49 -10.34 -22.71
N GLN A 8 -6.87 -10.66 -21.46
CA GLN A 8 -6.99 -9.63 -20.44
C GLN A 8 -5.66 -8.89 -20.52
N SER A 9 -5.72 -7.60 -20.85
CA SER A 9 -4.50 -6.85 -21.07
C SER A 9 -3.64 -7.07 -19.82
N LEU A 10 -2.33 -7.26 -19.97
CA LEU A 10 -1.45 -7.36 -18.79
C LEU A 10 -1.68 -6.17 -17.85
N GLU A 11 -2.17 -5.05 -18.40
CA GLU A 11 -2.65 -3.88 -17.69
C GLU A 11 -3.84 -4.18 -16.77
N ASP A 12 -4.90 -4.85 -17.23
CA ASP A 12 -6.08 -5.19 -16.42
C ASP A 12 -5.72 -6.12 -15.24
N ILE A 13 -4.82 -7.08 -15.50
CA ILE A 13 -4.36 -8.03 -14.48
C ILE A 13 -3.52 -7.31 -13.42
N VAL A 14 -2.64 -6.40 -13.86
CA VAL A 14 -1.80 -5.61 -12.96
C VAL A 14 -2.65 -4.64 -12.14
N ASP A 15 -3.60 -3.93 -12.75
CA ASP A 15 -4.47 -2.98 -12.07
C ASP A 15 -5.34 -3.68 -11.00
N THR A 16 -5.92 -4.83 -11.35
CA THR A 16 -6.69 -5.66 -10.41
C THR A 16 -5.82 -6.13 -9.24
N SER A 17 -4.59 -6.57 -9.51
CA SER A 17 -3.66 -7.07 -8.50
C SER A 17 -3.18 -5.98 -7.54
N ILE A 18 -2.91 -4.77 -8.08
CA ILE A 18 -2.56 -3.58 -7.31
C ILE A 18 -3.74 -3.21 -6.41
N THR A 19 -4.95 -3.08 -6.97
CA THR A 19 -6.15 -2.74 -6.21
C THR A 19 -6.44 -3.74 -5.09
N GLN A 20 -6.30 -5.05 -5.35
CA GLN A 20 -6.49 -6.09 -4.33
C GLN A 20 -5.47 -5.98 -3.19
N THR A 21 -4.21 -5.72 -3.51
CA THR A 21 -3.14 -5.61 -2.52
C THR A 21 -3.26 -4.32 -1.70
N LEU A 22 -3.59 -3.20 -2.38
CA LEU A 22 -3.83 -1.91 -1.75
C LEU A 22 -4.99 -1.98 -0.76
N ARG A 23 -6.10 -2.61 -1.14
CA ARG A 23 -7.28 -2.76 -0.28
C ARG A 23 -6.94 -3.50 1.02
N ARG A 24 -6.13 -4.57 0.94
CA ARG A 24 -5.63 -5.28 2.12
C ARG A 24 -4.71 -4.40 2.98
N SER A 25 -3.73 -3.74 2.36
CA SER A 25 -2.77 -2.87 3.07
C SER A 25 -3.42 -1.70 3.78
N ILE A 26 -4.44 -1.08 3.16
CA ILE A 26 -5.23 -0.01 3.76
C ILE A 26 -5.96 -0.53 4.99
N HIS A 27 -6.65 -1.66 4.87
CA HIS A 27 -7.38 -2.25 6.00
C HIS A 27 -6.47 -2.60 7.18
N THR A 28 -5.30 -3.20 6.93
CA THR A 28 -4.36 -3.54 8.00
C THR A 28 -3.74 -2.29 8.62
N SER A 29 -3.36 -1.29 7.82
CA SER A 29 -2.78 -0.05 8.35
C SER A 29 -3.78 0.73 9.19
N PHE A 30 -5.05 0.75 8.76
CA PHE A 30 -6.14 1.39 9.48
C PHE A 30 -6.43 0.72 10.82
N THR A 31 -6.51 -0.61 10.88
CA THR A 31 -6.74 -1.31 12.14
C THR A 31 -5.54 -1.16 13.08
N THR A 32 -4.30 -1.21 12.58
CA THR A 32 -3.11 -0.93 13.41
C THR A 32 -3.12 0.49 13.96
N PHE A 33 -3.49 1.49 13.15
CA PHE A 33 -3.62 2.87 13.61
C PHE A 33 -4.64 3.01 14.75
N ILE A 34 -5.82 2.39 14.61
CA ILE A 34 -6.84 2.37 15.67
C ILE A 34 -6.29 1.72 16.95
N THR A 35 -5.61 0.58 16.83
CA THR A 35 -5.03 -0.11 18.00
C THR A 35 -4.02 0.77 18.73
N VAL A 36 -3.10 1.40 18.01
CA VAL A 36 -2.09 2.30 18.61
C VAL A 36 -2.74 3.55 19.20
N PHE A 37 -3.77 4.09 18.56
CA PHE A 37 -4.56 5.20 19.08
C PHE A 37 -5.23 4.84 20.42
N LEU A 38 -5.85 3.67 20.51
CA LEU A 38 -6.44 3.20 21.77
C LEU A 38 -5.38 2.98 22.86
N LEU A 39 -4.20 2.44 22.50
CA LEU A 39 -3.08 2.31 23.43
C LEU A 39 -2.54 3.66 23.90
N TYR A 40 -2.57 4.69 23.06
CA TYR A 40 -2.19 6.04 23.46
C TYR A 40 -3.20 6.66 24.44
N VAL A 41 -4.50 6.43 24.25
CA VAL A 41 -5.54 6.97 25.14
C VAL A 41 -5.60 6.22 26.48
N LEU A 42 -5.59 4.89 26.44
CA LEU A 42 -5.80 4.00 27.60
C LEU A 42 -4.50 3.52 28.27
N GLY A 43 -3.35 3.70 27.64
CA GLY A 43 -2.06 3.26 28.15
C GLY A 43 -1.50 4.13 29.28
N VAL A 44 -0.59 3.56 30.06
CA VAL A 44 0.21 4.27 31.08
C VAL A 44 1.22 5.22 30.42
N GLU A 45 1.71 6.22 31.16
CA GLU A 45 2.58 7.29 30.63
C GLU A 45 3.76 6.76 29.80
N SER A 46 4.45 5.72 30.28
CA SER A 46 5.58 5.11 29.57
C SER A 46 5.23 4.56 28.18
N ILE A 47 3.98 4.11 27.97
CA ILE A 47 3.50 3.60 26.67
C ILE A 47 3.12 4.76 25.76
N LYS A 48 2.66 5.89 26.31
CA LYS A 48 2.24 7.06 25.53
C LYS A 48 3.42 7.70 24.79
N ASP A 49 4.56 7.80 25.46
CA ASP A 49 5.80 8.32 24.87
C ASP A 49 6.33 7.43 23.73
N PHE A 50 6.06 6.12 23.78
CA PHE A 50 6.40 5.18 22.72
C PHE A 50 5.33 5.11 21.61
N ALA A 51 4.05 5.21 21.96
CA ALA A 51 2.94 5.12 21.04
C ALA A 51 2.83 6.33 20.12
N PHE A 52 3.22 7.53 20.59
CA PHE A 52 3.21 8.75 19.79
C PHE A 52 4.07 8.63 18.51
N PRO A 53 5.38 8.34 18.58
CA PRO A 53 6.20 8.16 17.37
C PRO A 53 5.78 6.95 16.52
N LEU A 54 5.26 5.88 17.13
CA LEU A 54 4.67 4.76 16.38
C LEU A 54 3.47 5.19 15.53
N MET A 55 2.57 5.98 16.11
CA MET A 55 1.39 6.48 15.42
C MET A 55 1.78 7.40 14.26
N THR A 56 2.74 8.30 14.48
CA THR A 56 3.32 9.15 13.43
C THR A 56 3.96 8.31 12.33
N GLY A 57 4.77 7.30 12.68
CA GLY A 57 5.42 6.39 11.74
C GLY A 57 4.45 5.57 10.90
N ILE A 58 3.33 5.10 11.47
CA ILE A 58 2.29 4.37 10.74
C ILE A 58 1.61 5.28 9.71
N VAL A 59 1.30 6.53 10.08
CA VAL A 59 0.65 7.47 9.14
C VAL A 59 1.56 7.78 7.95
N PHE A 60 2.81 8.17 8.21
CA PHE A 60 3.76 8.47 7.14
C PHE A 60 4.18 7.23 6.35
N GLY A 61 4.37 6.09 7.01
CA GLY A 61 4.77 4.83 6.39
C GLY A 61 3.68 4.23 5.51
N ALA A 62 2.43 4.22 5.98
CA ALA A 62 1.29 3.74 5.21
C ALA A 62 1.03 4.62 3.99
N TYR A 63 1.02 5.96 4.18
CA TYR A 63 0.86 6.90 3.08
C TYR A 63 1.99 6.77 2.04
N SER A 64 3.25 6.72 2.49
CA SER A 64 4.41 6.52 1.62
C SER A 64 4.32 5.22 0.83
N SER A 65 3.98 4.10 1.47
CA SER A 65 3.88 2.80 0.80
C SER A 65 2.74 2.76 -0.23
N ILE A 66 1.55 3.25 0.13
CA ILE A 66 0.36 3.19 -0.74
C ILE A 66 0.49 4.15 -1.93
N CYS A 67 0.96 5.38 -1.71
CA CYS A 67 1.01 6.40 -2.75
C CYS A 67 2.28 6.35 -3.60
N ILE A 68 3.44 6.01 -3.02
CA ILE A 68 4.73 6.07 -3.73
C ILE A 68 5.04 4.75 -4.42
N ALA A 69 4.69 3.59 -3.85
CA ALA A 69 5.06 2.29 -4.45
C ALA A 69 4.41 2.07 -5.83
N GLY A 70 3.14 2.45 -6.00
CA GLY A 70 2.44 2.35 -7.28
C GLY A 70 3.07 3.24 -8.37
N THR A 71 3.32 4.51 -8.05
CA THR A 71 3.98 5.46 -8.95
C THR A 71 5.43 5.06 -9.26
N LEU A 72 6.16 4.56 -8.27
CA LEU A 72 7.53 4.07 -8.44
C LEU A 72 7.58 2.84 -9.36
N TRP A 73 6.67 1.87 -9.17
CA TRP A 73 6.56 0.69 -10.04
C TRP A 73 6.26 1.08 -11.50
N TYR A 74 5.31 2.00 -11.70
CA TYR A 74 4.98 2.51 -13.03
C TYR A 74 6.19 3.16 -13.71
N LEU A 75 6.85 4.11 -13.03
CA LEU A 75 8.06 4.79 -13.52
C LEU A 75 9.19 3.82 -13.87
N LEU A 76 9.43 2.83 -13.02
CA LEU A 76 10.44 1.80 -13.25
C LEU A 76 10.10 1.01 -14.52
N LYS A 77 8.84 0.58 -14.68
CA LYS A 77 8.39 -0.17 -15.86
C LYS A 77 8.50 0.65 -17.14
N THR A 78 8.15 1.94 -17.14
CA THR A 78 8.30 2.81 -18.33
C THR A 78 9.78 2.98 -18.71
N ARG A 79 10.68 3.08 -17.72
CA ARG A 79 12.14 3.21 -17.96
C ARG A 79 12.78 1.91 -18.45
N PHE A 80 12.36 0.76 -17.92
CA PHE A 80 12.85 -0.55 -18.37
C PHE A 80 12.33 -0.96 -19.75
N ILE A 81 11.08 -0.63 -20.11
CA ILE A 81 10.56 -0.89 -21.47
C ILE A 81 11.23 0.00 -22.52
N LYS A 82 11.52 1.27 -22.21
CA LYS A 82 12.25 2.16 -23.14
C LYS A 82 13.65 1.67 -23.47
N LYS A 83 14.32 0.96 -22.55
CA LYS A 83 15.69 0.43 -22.76
C LYS A 83 15.70 -0.89 -23.53
N LYS A 84 14.58 -1.61 -23.64
CA LYS A 84 14.50 -2.86 -24.41
C LYS A 84 14.23 -2.64 -25.90
N ILE A 85 13.89 -1.42 -26.31
CA ILE A 85 13.58 -1.03 -27.70
C ILE A 85 14.75 -0.25 -28.36
N ARG A 86 15.83 0.03 -27.62
CA ARG A 86 17.10 0.57 -28.16
C ARG A 86 18.21 -0.43 -27.94
#